data_AF-A0A1H7VN36-F1
#
_entry.id   AF-A0A1H7VN36-F1
#
_cell.length_a   1.000
_cell.length_b   1.000
_cell.length_c   1.000
_cell.angle_alpha   90.00
_cell.angle_beta   90.00
_cell.angle_gamma   90.00
#
_symmetry.space_group_name_H-M   'P 1'
#
loop_
_entity.id
_entity.type
_entity.pdbx_description
1 polymer ?
#
loop_
_entity_poly.entity_id
_entity_poly.type
_entity_poly.pdbx_seq_one_letter_code
_entity_poly.pdbx_strand_id
1 'polypeptide(L)'
;MRAFSPLLLVVTWVLTGCPNRVERVAGTSDARIDAAEARMEELRFQANAEEASCASRCDASSELCGLADSLCSWVESTPDRTDLPPRCVQAREQCAQAHGRCTRCRQG
;
A
#
# COMPACT_ATOMS: atom_id res chain seq x y z
N MET A 1 -32.98 -2.51 65.24
CA MET A 1 -33.84 -1.86 64.21
C MET A 1 -32.97 -1.06 63.27
N ARG A 2 -33.30 -1.04 61.96
CA ARG A 2 -32.60 -0.47 60.78
C ARG A 2 -31.71 -1.50 60.08
N ALA A 3 -32.24 -2.34 59.19
CA ALA A 3 -32.81 -2.12 57.84
C ALA A 3 -31.78 -2.46 56.75
N PHE A 4 -32.03 -3.61 56.10
CA PHE A 4 -31.42 -4.03 54.83
C PHE A 4 -31.63 -2.96 53.76
N SER A 5 -30.60 -2.68 52.95
CA SER A 5 -30.80 -2.18 51.59
C SER A 5 -29.63 -2.63 50.69
N PRO A 6 -29.78 -3.76 49.96
CA PRO A 6 -28.81 -4.25 49.01
C PRO A 6 -29.22 -3.78 47.60
N LEU A 7 -29.05 -2.50 47.29
CA LEU A 7 -29.43 -2.00 45.96
C LEU A 7 -28.66 -0.72 45.61
N LEU A 8 -27.42 -0.90 45.16
CA LEU A 8 -26.71 -0.03 44.21
C LEU A 8 -25.30 -0.60 43.98
N LEU A 9 -25.25 -1.87 43.61
CA LEU A 9 -24.04 -2.60 43.21
C LEU A 9 -24.03 -2.83 41.69
N VAL A 10 -24.58 -1.87 40.94
CA VAL A 10 -24.68 -1.94 39.48
C VAL A 10 -24.42 -0.54 38.92
N VAL A 11 -23.62 -0.48 37.86
CA VAL A 11 -23.25 0.71 37.07
C VAL A 11 -21.94 1.42 37.48
N THR A 12 -20.83 0.69 37.45
CA THR A 12 -19.50 1.29 37.14
C THR A 12 -18.75 0.55 36.03
N TRP A 13 -19.43 -0.28 35.24
CA TRP A 13 -18.88 -0.98 34.06
C TRP A 13 -19.18 -0.25 32.74
N VAL A 14 -18.84 1.04 32.62
CA VAL A 14 -18.91 1.76 31.33
C VAL A 14 -17.71 2.71 31.15
N LEU A 15 -16.49 2.21 31.32
CA LEU A 15 -15.28 2.96 30.90
C LEU A 15 -14.24 2.10 30.15
N THR A 16 -14.56 0.87 29.75
CA THR A 16 -13.74 0.09 28.80
C THR A 16 -14.25 0.32 27.38
N GLY A 17 -13.97 1.51 26.83
CA GLY A 17 -14.44 1.88 25.51
C GLY A 17 -13.81 3.16 24.99
N CYS A 18 -12.51 3.37 25.22
CA CYS A 18 -11.77 4.36 24.45
C CYS A 18 -11.22 3.65 23.21
N PRO A 19 -11.70 4.01 22.01
CA PRO A 19 -11.27 3.38 20.77
C PRO A 19 -9.76 3.52 20.68
N ASN A 20 -9.12 2.43 20.27
CA ASN A 20 -7.73 2.41 19.89
C ASN A 20 -7.57 3.41 18.72
N ARG A 21 -7.36 4.69 19.05
CA ARG A 21 -6.76 5.65 18.13
C ARG A 21 -5.38 5.08 17.89
N VAL A 22 -5.30 4.24 16.86
CA VAL A 22 -4.10 4.11 16.07
C VAL A 22 -3.71 5.52 15.69
N GLU A 23 -2.84 6.12 16.48
CA GLU A 23 -2.07 7.28 16.12
C GLU A 23 -1.33 6.83 14.85
N ARG A 24 -1.96 7.04 13.70
CA ARG A 24 -1.38 6.76 12.41
C ARG A 24 -0.24 7.77 12.31
N VAL A 25 0.94 7.35 12.76
CA VAL A 25 2.17 8.12 12.61
C VAL A 25 2.28 8.38 11.11
N ALA A 26 2.05 9.62 10.70
CA ALA A 26 1.99 10.01 9.29
C ALA A 26 3.19 9.48 8.50
N GLY A 27 4.37 9.44 9.15
CA GLY A 27 5.60 8.90 8.57
C GLY A 27 5.59 7.40 8.23
N THR A 28 4.73 6.56 8.81
CA THR A 28 4.72 5.11 8.50
C THR A 28 4.04 4.80 7.17
N SER A 29 3.02 5.58 6.79
CA SER A 29 2.34 5.39 5.50
C SER A 29 3.18 6.00 4.38
N ASP A 30 3.76 7.17 4.61
CA ASP A 30 4.65 7.81 3.65
C ASP A 30 5.91 6.99 3.39
N ALA A 31 6.56 6.46 4.43
CA ALA A 31 7.72 5.58 4.27
C ALA A 31 7.41 4.31 3.46
N ARG A 32 6.17 3.78 3.55
CA ARG A 32 5.76 2.64 2.73
C ARG A 32 5.55 3.01 1.27
N ILE A 33 5.00 4.20 1.01
CA ILE A 33 4.82 4.72 -0.35
C ILE A 33 6.19 4.94 -1.00
N ASP A 34 7.09 5.63 -0.31
CA ASP A 34 8.43 5.90 -0.82
C ASP A 34 9.23 4.61 -1.04
N ALA A 35 9.10 3.61 -0.15
CA ALA A 35 9.71 2.30 -0.33
C ALA A 35 9.17 1.56 -1.55
N ALA A 36 7.86 1.64 -1.82
CA ALA A 36 7.25 1.04 -3.00
C ALA A 36 7.74 1.71 -4.29
N GLU A 37 7.82 3.04 -4.30
CA GLU A 37 8.35 3.79 -5.44
C GLU A 37 9.82 3.49 -5.70
N ALA A 38 10.65 3.46 -4.65
CA ALA A 38 12.06 3.08 -4.76
C ALA A 38 12.22 1.66 -5.33
N ARG A 39 11.38 0.72 -4.88
CA ARG A 39 11.39 -0.66 -5.39
C ARG A 39 10.94 -0.73 -6.86
N MET A 40 9.95 0.06 -7.25
CA MET A 40 9.54 0.14 -8.66
C MET A 40 10.67 0.66 -9.54
N GLU A 41 11.41 1.68 -9.09
CA GLU A 41 12.56 2.21 -9.85
C GLU A 41 13.69 1.18 -9.99
N GLU A 42 13.99 0.45 -8.93
CA GLU A 42 14.93 -0.68 -8.98
C GLU A 42 14.49 -1.74 -10.00
N LEU A 43 13.21 -2.13 -9.98
CA LEU A 43 12.67 -3.10 -10.93
C LEU A 43 12.70 -2.60 -12.37
N ARG A 44 12.52 -1.29 -12.59
CA ARG A 44 12.71 -0.68 -13.91
C ARG A 44 14.14 -0.80 -14.36
N PHE A 45 15.10 -0.52 -13.48
CA PHE A 45 16.51 -0.65 -13.83
C PHE A 45 16.85 -2.10 -14.21
N GLN A 46 16.42 -3.07 -13.41
CA GLN A 46 16.60 -4.50 -13.68
C GLN A 46 15.96 -4.93 -15.00
N ALA A 47 14.73 -4.49 -15.28
CA ALA A 47 14.02 -4.81 -16.52
C ALA A 47 14.69 -4.20 -17.77
N ASN A 48 15.44 -3.12 -17.62
CA ASN A 48 16.12 -2.43 -18.71
C ASN A 48 17.61 -2.77 -18.84
N ALA A 49 18.16 -3.60 -17.95
CA ALA A 49 19.54 -4.05 -18.08
C ALA A 49 19.76 -4.78 -19.42
N GLU A 50 20.86 -4.48 -20.10
CA GLU A 50 21.18 -5.03 -21.42
C GLU A 50 21.27 -6.56 -21.38
N GLU A 51 21.88 -7.09 -20.31
CA GLU A 51 22.07 -8.52 -20.07
C GLU A 51 20.81 -9.22 -19.51
N ALA A 52 19.72 -8.48 -19.23
CA ALA A 52 18.51 -9.08 -18.67
C ALA A 52 17.88 -10.06 -19.65
N SER A 53 17.69 -11.30 -19.19
CA SER A 53 16.95 -12.31 -19.94
C SER A 53 15.48 -11.91 -20.12
N CYS A 54 14.82 -12.50 -21.12
CA CYS A 54 13.40 -12.26 -21.34
C CYS A 54 12.54 -12.59 -20.12
N ALA A 55 12.86 -13.71 -19.46
CA ALA A 55 12.19 -14.14 -18.23
C ALA A 55 12.36 -13.09 -17.13
N SER A 56 13.60 -12.63 -16.89
CA SER A 56 13.91 -11.60 -15.89
C SER A 56 13.16 -10.29 -16.15
N ARG A 57 13.04 -9.86 -17.41
CA ARG A 57 12.26 -8.66 -17.78
C ARG A 57 10.77 -8.84 -17.49
N CYS A 58 10.23 -10.01 -17.75
CA CYS A 58 8.83 -10.32 -17.49
C CYS A 58 8.53 -10.46 -15.99
N ASP A 59 9.44 -11.05 -15.21
CA ASP A 59 9.30 -11.14 -13.76
C ASP A 59 9.34 -9.75 -13.13
N ALA A 60 10.32 -8.92 -13.50
CA ALA A 60 10.40 -7.54 -13.05
C ALA A 60 9.16 -6.71 -13.45
N SER A 61 8.63 -6.94 -14.66
CA SER A 61 7.37 -6.34 -15.09
C SER A 61 6.19 -6.75 -14.21
N SER A 62 6.08 -8.03 -13.84
CA SER A 62 5.00 -8.53 -13.00
C SER A 62 5.07 -7.93 -11.60
N GLU A 63 6.27 -7.91 -11.01
CA GLU A 63 6.50 -7.35 -9.67
C GLU A 63 6.22 -5.85 -9.64
N LEU A 64 6.63 -5.12 -10.67
CA LEU A 64 6.35 -3.69 -10.83
C LEU A 64 4.85 -3.41 -10.92
N CYS A 65 4.11 -4.20 -11.70
CA CYS A 65 2.66 -4.06 -11.80
C CYS A 65 1.94 -4.31 -10.47
N GLY A 66 2.39 -5.30 -9.68
CA GLY A 66 1.85 -5.54 -8.34
C GLY A 66 2.07 -4.37 -7.37
N LEU A 67 3.21 -3.69 -7.46
CA LEU A 67 3.46 -2.47 -6.69
C LEU A 67 2.60 -1.31 -7.17
N ALA A 68 2.40 -1.15 -8.47
CA ALA A 68 1.51 -0.13 -9.02
C ALA A 68 0.06 -0.32 -8.53
N ASP A 69 -0.45 -1.55 -8.52
CA ASP A 69 -1.78 -1.86 -8.00
C ASP A 69 -1.89 -1.60 -6.49
N SER A 70 -0.84 -1.91 -5.72
CA SER A 70 -0.77 -1.60 -4.30
C SER A 70 -0.84 -0.10 -4.03
N LEU A 71 -0.12 0.70 -4.84
CA LEU A 71 -0.09 2.15 -4.72
C LEU A 71 -1.44 2.77 -5.08
N CYS A 72 -2.11 2.25 -6.11
CA CYS A 72 -3.47 2.66 -6.45
C CYS A 72 -4.50 2.27 -5.38
N SER A 73 -4.35 1.11 -4.73
CA SER A 73 -5.21 0.70 -3.61
C SER A 73 -5.09 1.64 -2.41
N TRP A 74 -3.94 2.29 -2.22
CA TRP A 74 -3.76 3.31 -1.18
C TRP A 74 -4.48 4.62 -1.49
N VAL A 75 -4.64 4.98 -2.77
CA VAL A 75 -5.48 6.12 -3.18
C VAL A 75 -6.91 5.91 -2.71
N GLU A 76 -7.46 4.71 -2.95
CA GLU A 76 -8.83 4.36 -2.53
C GLU A 76 -8.98 4.35 -1.00
N SER A 77 -7.95 3.89 -0.30
CA SER A 77 -7.93 3.83 1.17
C SER A 77 -7.67 5.17 1.85
N THR A 78 -7.21 6.18 1.09
CA THR A 78 -6.77 7.48 1.62
C THR A 78 -7.24 8.64 0.73
N PRO A 79 -8.57 8.83 0.56
CA PRO A 79 -9.12 9.78 -0.42
C PRO A 79 -8.76 11.25 -0.13
N ASP A 80 -8.42 11.57 1.12
CA ASP A 80 -8.01 12.92 1.53
C ASP A 80 -6.60 13.31 1.04
N ARG A 81 -5.81 12.34 0.56
CA ARG A 81 -4.44 12.56 0.07
C ARG A 81 -4.44 12.88 -1.42
N THR A 82 -4.23 14.15 -1.75
CA THR A 82 -4.24 14.64 -3.14
C THR A 82 -2.95 14.35 -3.93
N ASP A 83 -1.89 13.94 -3.25
CA ASP A 83 -0.60 13.57 -3.84
C ASP A 83 -0.56 12.14 -4.38
N LEU A 84 -1.42 11.24 -3.89
CA LEU A 84 -1.43 9.83 -4.30
C LEU A 84 -2.08 9.56 -5.67
N PRO A 85 -3.19 10.21 -6.08
CA PRO A 85 -3.78 9.99 -7.39
C PRO A 85 -2.81 10.15 -8.57
N PRO A 86 -2.00 11.23 -8.69
CA PRO A 86 -1.03 11.34 -9.77
C PRO A 86 0.08 10.28 -9.69
N ARG A 87 0.50 9.88 -8.48
CA ARG A 87 1.49 8.79 -8.29
C ARG A 87 0.95 7.44 -8.76
N CYS A 88 -0.32 7.12 -8.48
CA CYS A 88 -0.99 5.93 -9.00
C CYS A 88 -1.03 5.93 -10.53
N VAL A 89 -1.42 7.04 -11.16
CA VAL A 89 -1.42 7.16 -12.63
C VAL A 89 -0.02 6.88 -13.18
N GLN A 90 0.99 7.53 -12.61
CA GLN A 90 2.37 7.31 -13.03
C GLN A 90 2.76 5.84 -12.87
N ALA A 91 2.49 5.21 -11.73
CA ALA A 91 2.77 3.80 -11.45
C ALA A 91 2.15 2.86 -12.50
N ARG A 92 0.89 3.10 -12.88
CA ARG A 92 0.21 2.32 -13.92
C ARG A 92 0.84 2.49 -15.30
N GLU A 93 1.29 3.69 -15.65
CA GLU A 93 2.04 3.90 -16.90
C GLU A 93 3.37 3.13 -16.90
N GLN A 94 4.07 3.09 -15.75
CA GLN A 94 5.29 2.30 -15.61
C GLN A 94 5.01 0.80 -15.84
N CYS A 95 3.94 0.29 -15.24
CA CYS A 95 3.48 -1.09 -15.42
C CYS A 95 3.15 -1.38 -16.89
N ALA A 96 2.35 -0.53 -17.54
CA ALA A 96 1.99 -0.70 -18.95
C ALA A 96 3.23 -0.74 -19.85
N GLN A 97 4.22 0.13 -19.59
CA GLN A 97 5.46 0.16 -20.35
C GLN A 97 6.31 -1.10 -20.13
N ALA A 98 6.46 -1.55 -18.87
CA ALA A 98 7.19 -2.78 -18.54
C ALA A 98 6.52 -4.01 -19.18
N HIS A 99 5.19 -4.09 -19.10
CA HIS A 99 4.40 -5.17 -19.69
C HIS A 99 4.53 -5.19 -21.20
N GLY A 100 4.54 -4.02 -21.85
CA GLY A 100 4.80 -3.90 -23.29
C GLY A 100 6.18 -4.43 -23.70
N ARG A 101 7.22 -4.19 -22.89
CA ARG A 101 8.58 -4.71 -23.12
C ARG A 101 8.62 -6.23 -22.97
N CYS A 102 8.03 -6.78 -21.90
CA CYS A 102 7.91 -8.23 -21.71
C CYS A 102 7.18 -8.87 -22.90
N THR A 103 6.04 -8.29 -23.31
CA THR A 103 5.24 -8.78 -24.43
C THR A 103 6.05 -8.80 -25.74
N ARG A 104 6.79 -7.73 -26.02
CA ARG A 104 7.67 -7.64 -27.20
C ARG A 104 8.78 -8.69 -27.16
N CYS A 105 9.37 -8.89 -26.00
CA CYS A 105 10.43 -9.88 -25.80
C CYS A 105 9.94 -11.32 -26.02
N ARG A 106 8.72 -11.65 -25.57
CA ARG A 106 8.13 -12.99 -25.76
C ARG A 106 7.73 -13.30 -27.20
N GLN A 107 7.56 -12.28 -28.03
CA GLN A 107 7.20 -12.40 -29.44
C GLN A 107 8.41 -12.36 -30.37
N GLY A 108 9.58 -11.97 -29.86
CA GLY A 108 10.84 -11.84 -30.60
C GLY A 108 11.62 -13.13 -30.68
#